data_AF-A0AAX4JGM2-F1
#
_entry.id   AF-A0AAX4JGM2-F1
#
_cell.length_a   1.000
_cell.length_b   1.000
_cell.length_c   1.000
_cell.angle_alpha   90.00
_cell.angle_beta   90.00
_cell.angle_gamma   90.00
#
_symmetry.space_group_name_H-M   'P 1'
#
loop_
_entity.id
_entity.type
_entity.pdbx_description
1 polymer ?
#
loop_
_entity_poly.entity_id
_entity_poly.type
_entity_poly.pdbx_seq_one_letter_code
_entity_poly.pdbx_strand_id
1 'polypeptide(L)'
;MILHNTKEGEYSENVEILEKIIECDTIVNKYERYMKRLSYCTEDYKAWNYLKKKFLEDQNVILSQDFSKLSQRQVKDDFIKSQLNCTVKALGFNPKSYEAWYHRYFIIKNNLNLEEKDLLLLLIKLDKRNLHCWNYINKLYSNFDFIPKDVSNYSYLHYARGFAPLSCIFTDLKNQGMWFYYAKLREEELLEKEFYIRKYKEEICVIFREPFEGSLKMQDKTFSNMPILCLTLPLCNFEHVFVNDKIFKMKKFMHNEKYFKEIEELEENCIFNKIFNLDLKWELESKGNKYLENIKNDKYEIYIY
;
A
#
# COMPACT_ATOMS: atom_id res chain seq x y z
N MET A 1 -1.54 18.35 9.38
CA MET A 1 -0.61 17.84 10.43
C MET A 1 -1.48 17.23 11.52
N ILE A 2 -1.33 15.95 11.84
CA ILE A 2 -2.03 15.37 13.00
C ILE A 2 -1.29 15.88 14.23
N LEU A 3 -1.87 16.84 14.93
CA LEU A 3 -1.34 17.31 16.20
C LEU A 3 -1.65 16.23 17.24
N HIS A 4 -0.62 15.71 17.88
CA HIS A 4 -0.81 14.87 19.06
C HIS A 4 -1.35 15.78 20.18
N ASN A 5 -2.42 15.33 20.87
CA ASN A 5 -3.17 16.04 21.93
C ASN A 5 -4.26 17.04 21.51
N THR A 6 -4.67 17.10 20.24
CA THR A 6 -5.94 17.78 19.86
C THR A 6 -7.07 16.75 19.80
N LYS A 7 -8.23 17.03 20.42
CA LYS A 7 -9.40 16.15 20.27
C LYS A 7 -9.86 16.15 18.82
N GLU A 8 -10.49 15.06 18.40
CA GLU A 8 -11.11 14.96 17.08
C GLU A 8 -12.12 16.10 16.89
N GLY A 9 -11.93 16.92 15.86
CA GLY A 9 -12.73 18.13 15.60
C GLY A 9 -12.19 19.44 16.20
N GLU A 10 -11.15 19.40 17.04
CA GLU A 10 -10.47 20.63 17.50
C GLU A 10 -9.44 21.10 16.49
N TYR A 11 -9.55 22.37 16.11
CA TYR A 11 -8.56 23.07 15.28
C TYR A 11 -7.78 24.02 16.18
N SER A 12 -6.48 23.79 16.33
CA SER A 12 -5.56 24.79 16.86
C SER A 12 -4.80 25.40 15.68
N GLU A 13 -5.04 26.69 15.43
CA GLU A 13 -4.29 27.43 14.44
C GLU A 13 -2.82 27.54 14.87
N ASN A 14 -1.91 27.08 14.02
CA ASN A 14 -0.49 27.26 14.30
C ASN A 14 -0.07 28.65 13.81
N VAL A 15 -0.18 29.62 14.73
CA VAL A 15 0.11 31.04 14.47
C VAL A 15 1.51 31.24 13.89
N GLU A 16 2.51 30.51 14.40
CA GLU A 16 3.90 30.60 13.91
C GLU A 16 4.02 30.15 12.43
N ILE A 17 3.33 29.08 12.04
CA ILE A 17 3.29 28.64 10.63
C ILE A 17 2.58 29.68 9.77
N LEU A 18 1.47 30.25 10.25
CA LEU A 18 0.72 31.26 9.51
C LEU A 18 1.57 32.51 9.28
N GLU A 19 2.28 33.00 10.29
CA GLU A 19 3.22 34.13 10.19
C GLU A 19 4.31 33.85 9.15
N LYS A 20 4.90 32.65 9.14
CA LYS A 20 5.90 32.26 8.14
C LYS A 20 5.32 32.22 6.72
N ILE A 21 4.06 31.78 6.57
CA ILE A 21 3.37 31.79 5.28
C ILE A 21 3.12 33.24 4.80
N ILE A 22 2.67 34.12 5.69
CA ILE A 22 2.45 35.55 5.39
C ILE A 22 3.77 36.21 5.00
N GLU A 23 4.87 35.92 5.71
CA GLU A 23 6.21 36.40 5.36
C GLU A 23 6.61 35.96 3.94
N CYS A 24 6.30 34.72 3.54
CA CYS A 24 6.57 34.26 2.19
C CYS A 24 5.80 35.10 1.15
N ASP A 25 4.58 35.53 1.44
CA ASP A 25 3.76 36.28 0.49
C ASP A 25 4.30 37.69 0.21
N THR A 26 5.19 38.22 1.07
CA THR A 26 5.93 39.47 0.83
C THR A 26 7.04 39.35 -0.22
N ILE A 27 7.45 38.12 -0.57
CA ILE A 27 8.52 37.88 -1.54
C ILE A 27 8.02 38.16 -2.96
N VAL A 28 8.66 39.14 -3.61
CA VAL A 28 8.30 39.60 -4.96
C VAL A 28 8.58 38.53 -6.03
N ASN A 29 9.73 37.86 -5.94
CA ASN A 29 10.07 36.79 -6.87
C ASN A 29 9.18 35.56 -6.61
N LYS A 30 8.30 35.25 -7.57
CA LYS A 30 7.33 34.16 -7.46
C LYS A 30 7.96 32.79 -7.25
N TYR A 31 9.12 32.52 -7.87
CA TYR A 31 9.82 31.26 -7.70
C TYR A 31 10.37 31.12 -6.28
N GLU A 32 11.09 32.14 -5.80
CA GLU A 32 11.64 32.15 -4.44
C GLU A 32 10.54 32.07 -3.38
N ARG A 33 9.44 32.81 -3.58
CA ARG A 33 8.26 32.75 -2.73
C ARG A 33 7.75 31.33 -2.58
N TYR A 34 7.51 30.64 -3.69
CA TYR A 34 6.97 29.28 -3.65
C TYR A 34 7.97 28.26 -3.11
N MET A 35 9.26 28.40 -3.43
CA MET A 35 10.31 27.56 -2.84
C MET A 35 10.37 27.67 -1.31
N LYS A 36 10.20 28.88 -0.75
CA LYS A 36 10.15 29.11 0.70
C LYS A 36 8.83 28.60 1.30
N ARG A 37 7.69 28.96 0.71
CA ARG A 37 6.34 28.63 1.19
C ARG A 37 6.11 27.13 1.36
N LEU A 38 6.63 26.32 0.44
CA LEU A 38 6.48 24.86 0.46
C LEU A 38 7.19 24.17 1.63
N SER A 39 8.07 24.86 2.34
CA SER A 39 8.66 24.36 3.59
C SER A 39 7.66 24.38 4.76
N TYR A 40 6.53 25.09 4.62
CA TYR A 40 5.52 25.29 5.66
C TYR A 40 4.10 24.91 5.22
N CYS A 41 3.82 24.98 3.92
CA CYS A 41 2.54 24.59 3.31
C CYS A 41 2.77 23.54 2.22
N THR A 42 2.95 22.28 2.64
CA THR A 42 3.37 21.21 1.73
C THR A 42 2.29 20.76 0.76
N GLU A 43 1.02 21.10 1.01
CA GLU A 43 -0.11 20.76 0.13
C GLU A 43 -0.54 21.93 -0.78
N ASP A 44 0.30 22.96 -0.94
CA ASP A 44 0.05 24.05 -1.88
C ASP A 44 0.26 23.59 -3.32
N TYR A 45 -0.80 23.01 -3.90
CA TYR A 45 -0.80 22.50 -5.27
C TYR A 45 -0.42 23.58 -6.31
N LYS A 46 -0.75 24.85 -6.06
CA LYS A 46 -0.46 25.96 -6.97
C LYS A 46 1.04 26.22 -7.01
N ALA A 47 1.68 26.23 -5.84
CA ALA A 47 3.13 26.39 -5.71
C ALA A 47 3.86 25.25 -6.41
N TRP A 48 3.49 23.98 -6.12
CA TRP A 48 4.11 22.82 -6.77
C TRP A 48 3.95 22.82 -8.29
N ASN A 49 2.75 23.10 -8.80
CA ASN A 49 2.51 23.13 -10.24
C ASN A 49 3.26 24.26 -10.94
N TYR A 50 3.40 25.42 -10.29
CA TYR A 50 4.27 26.48 -10.80
C TYR A 50 5.73 26.03 -10.89
N LEU A 51 6.26 25.35 -9.87
CA LEU A 51 7.63 24.85 -9.89
C LEU A 51 7.85 23.80 -10.99
N LYS A 52 6.89 22.88 -11.20
CA LYS A 52 6.95 21.90 -12.31
C LYS A 52 6.98 22.60 -13.67
N LYS A 53 6.12 23.61 -13.87
CA LYS A 53 6.10 24.40 -15.10
C LYS A 53 7.44 25.12 -15.32
N LYS A 54 7.95 25.80 -14.29
CA LYS A 54 9.22 26.51 -14.34
C LYS A 54 10.39 25.56 -14.63
N PHE A 55 10.36 24.36 -14.06
CA PHE A 55 11.35 23.32 -14.33
C PHE A 55 11.40 22.92 -15.80
N LEU A 56 10.25 22.70 -16.43
CA LEU A 56 10.18 22.35 -17.86
C LEU A 56 10.61 23.52 -18.75
N GLU A 57 10.21 24.74 -18.42
CA GLU A 57 10.62 25.96 -19.15
C GLU A 57 12.13 26.14 -19.11
N ASP A 58 12.74 26.08 -17.93
CA ASP A 58 14.18 26.32 -17.75
C ASP A 58 15.01 25.16 -18.32
N GLN A 59 14.51 23.91 -18.29
CA GLN A 59 15.16 22.80 -19.00
C GLN A 59 15.28 23.07 -20.51
N ASN A 60 14.21 23.57 -21.15
CA ASN A 60 14.23 23.89 -22.58
C ASN A 60 15.15 25.07 -22.90
N VAL A 61 15.25 26.05 -22.00
CA VAL A 61 16.14 27.20 -22.15
C VAL A 61 17.61 26.78 -22.02
N ILE A 62 17.95 25.97 -21.01
CA ILE A 62 19.33 25.48 -20.79
C ILE A 62 19.80 24.63 -21.99
N LEU A 63 18.91 23.86 -22.61
CA LEU A 63 19.22 23.06 -23.80
C LEU A 63 19.37 23.88 -25.10
N SER A 64 18.87 25.12 -25.14
CA SER A 64 18.83 25.94 -26.36
C SER A 64 19.85 27.09 -26.41
N GLN A 65 20.60 27.33 -25.33
CA GLN A 65 21.58 28.43 -25.25
C GLN A 65 23.01 28.00 -25.63
N ASP A 66 23.76 28.86 -26.33
CA ASP A 66 25.19 28.67 -26.71
C ASP A 66 26.16 28.90 -25.53
N PHE A 67 25.96 28.17 -24.45
CA PHE A 67 26.94 28.05 -23.38
C PHE A 67 27.93 26.91 -23.65
N SER A 68 29.12 26.95 -23.05
CA SER A 68 29.99 25.77 -23.05
C SER A 68 29.25 24.57 -22.43
N LYS A 69 29.42 23.36 -22.99
CA LYS A 69 28.73 22.15 -22.50
C LYS A 69 28.90 21.92 -20.98
N LEU A 70 30.03 22.34 -20.41
CA LEU A 70 30.33 22.22 -18.98
C LEU A 70 29.51 23.20 -18.13
N SER A 71 29.41 24.46 -18.53
CA SER A 71 28.65 25.48 -17.78
C SER A 71 27.13 25.22 -17.82
N GLN A 72 26.60 24.72 -18.94
CA GLN A 72 25.19 24.30 -19.03
C GLN A 72 24.86 23.18 -18.05
N ARG A 73 25.74 22.19 -17.96
CA ARG A 73 25.56 21.03 -17.08
C ARG A 73 25.53 21.46 -15.61
N GLN A 74 26.45 22.33 -15.20
CA GLN A 74 26.50 22.81 -13.82
C GLN A 74 25.27 23.62 -13.42
N VAL A 75 24.83 24.56 -14.25
CA VAL A 75 23.61 25.35 -13.99
C VAL A 75 22.38 24.46 -13.88
N LYS A 76 22.27 23.47 -14.76
CA LYS A 76 21.20 22.45 -14.70
C LYS A 76 21.26 21.66 -13.39
N ASP A 77 22.43 21.16 -13.02
CA ASP A 77 22.61 20.34 -11.82
C ASP A 77 22.28 21.14 -10.54
N ASP A 78 22.68 22.40 -10.46
CA ASP A 78 22.38 23.27 -9.32
C ASP A 78 20.89 23.61 -9.22
N PHE A 79 20.24 23.86 -10.35
CA PHE A 79 18.80 24.06 -10.40
C PHE A 79 18.03 22.81 -9.92
N ILE A 80 18.42 21.63 -10.37
CA ILE A 80 17.81 20.35 -9.97
C ILE A 80 18.03 20.08 -8.48
N LYS A 81 19.26 20.29 -7.98
CA LYS A 81 19.56 20.21 -6.55
C LYS A 81 18.69 21.17 -5.73
N SER A 82 18.45 22.39 -6.21
CA SER A 82 17.57 23.34 -5.51
C SER A 82 16.15 22.80 -5.36
N GLN A 83 15.59 22.21 -6.42
CA GLN A 83 14.25 21.59 -6.42
C GLN A 83 14.19 20.39 -5.47
N LEU A 84 15.18 19.51 -5.52
CA LEU A 84 15.25 18.37 -4.61
C LEU A 84 15.41 18.80 -3.15
N ASN A 85 16.22 19.83 -2.88
CA ASN A 85 16.36 20.39 -1.52
C ASN A 85 15.04 20.99 -1.02
N CYS A 86 14.23 21.61 -1.89
CA CYS A 86 12.88 22.05 -1.53
C CYS A 86 12.01 20.88 -1.09
N THR A 87 12.03 19.76 -1.83
CA THR A 87 11.28 18.56 -1.42
C THR A 87 11.80 17.95 -0.12
N VAL A 88 13.11 17.98 0.16
CA VAL A 88 13.68 17.53 1.44
C VAL A 88 13.14 18.38 2.60
N LYS A 89 13.12 19.71 2.45
CA LYS A 89 12.55 20.60 3.47
C LYS A 89 11.06 20.33 3.69
N ALA A 90 10.30 20.19 2.61
CA ALA A 90 8.88 19.87 2.66
C ALA A 90 8.61 18.52 3.34
N LEU A 91 9.40 17.48 3.03
CA LEU A 91 9.30 16.16 3.67
C LEU A 91 9.77 16.17 5.12
N GLY A 92 10.75 17.01 5.47
CA GLY A 92 11.17 17.23 6.85
C GLY A 92 10.06 17.87 7.69
N PHE A 93 9.25 18.73 7.10
CA PHE A 93 8.08 19.32 7.74
C PHE A 93 6.86 18.37 7.77
N ASN A 94 6.57 17.72 6.65
CA ASN A 94 5.49 16.74 6.52
C ASN A 94 5.94 15.53 5.68
N PRO A 95 6.40 14.44 6.31
CA PRO A 95 6.93 13.27 5.61
C PRO A 95 5.84 12.46 4.86
N LYS A 96 4.56 12.82 5.02
CA LYS A 96 3.40 12.22 4.36
C LYS A 96 2.77 13.14 3.31
N SER A 97 3.46 14.21 2.92
CA SER A 97 2.96 15.12 1.88
C SER A 97 2.92 14.43 0.51
N TYR A 98 1.71 14.28 -0.05
CA TYR A 98 1.55 13.69 -1.38
C TYR A 98 2.26 14.52 -2.45
N GLU A 99 2.10 15.84 -2.39
CA GLU A 99 2.66 16.74 -3.39
C GLU A 99 4.20 16.79 -3.33
N ALA A 100 4.81 16.78 -2.15
CA ALA A 100 6.26 16.75 -2.03
C ALA A 100 6.87 15.49 -2.65
N TRP A 101 6.30 14.31 -2.35
CA TRP A 101 6.72 13.04 -2.94
C TRP A 101 6.49 12.99 -4.45
N TYR A 102 5.35 13.50 -4.92
CA TYR A 102 5.02 13.54 -6.35
C TYR A 102 5.93 14.49 -7.12
N HIS A 103 6.21 15.69 -6.58
CA HIS A 103 7.15 16.64 -7.17
C HIS A 103 8.55 16.05 -7.22
N ARG A 104 9.02 15.42 -6.15
CA ARG A 104 10.32 14.75 -6.13
C ARG A 104 10.40 13.67 -7.22
N TYR A 105 9.36 12.86 -7.37
CA TYR A 105 9.27 11.84 -8.42
C TYR A 105 9.32 12.47 -9.82
N PHE A 106 8.60 13.57 -10.02
CA PHE A 106 8.61 14.31 -11.27
C PHE A 106 10.02 14.79 -11.64
N ILE A 107 10.77 15.37 -10.69
CA ILE A 107 12.14 15.84 -10.94
C ILE A 107 13.08 14.68 -11.29
N ILE A 108 13.04 13.58 -10.52
CA ILE A 108 13.89 12.39 -10.75
C ILE A 108 13.56 11.72 -12.09
N LYS A 109 12.28 11.54 -12.43
CA LYS A 109 11.85 10.93 -13.69
C LYS A 109 12.36 11.72 -14.92
N ASN A 110 12.45 13.04 -14.80
CA ASN A 110 12.93 13.92 -15.87
C ASN A 110 14.46 14.13 -15.86
N ASN A 111 15.21 13.50 -14.94
CA ASN A 111 16.67 13.60 -14.89
C ASN A 111 17.32 12.28 -14.41
N LEU A 112 17.67 11.42 -15.38
CA LEU A 112 17.86 9.97 -15.22
C LEU A 112 19.07 9.47 -14.39
N ASN A 113 19.76 10.28 -13.59
CA ASN A 113 21.02 9.86 -12.95
C ASN A 113 21.21 10.26 -11.48
N LEU A 114 20.15 10.48 -10.72
CA LEU A 114 20.26 10.84 -9.30
C LEU A 114 19.96 9.64 -8.41
N GLU A 115 20.93 9.28 -7.56
CA GLU A 115 20.80 8.21 -6.58
C GLU A 115 20.10 8.72 -5.31
N GLU A 116 19.01 8.06 -4.93
CA GLU A 116 18.13 8.50 -3.84
C GLU A 116 18.24 7.65 -2.56
N LYS A 117 19.03 6.57 -2.60
CA LYS A 117 19.02 5.52 -1.58
C LYS A 117 19.29 6.05 -0.17
N ASP A 118 20.27 6.94 0.00
CA ASP A 118 20.65 7.45 1.33
C ASP A 118 19.51 8.22 2.01
N LEU A 119 18.82 9.09 1.26
CA LEU A 119 17.66 9.82 1.78
C LEU A 119 16.52 8.85 2.12
N LEU A 120 16.26 7.87 1.24
CA LEU A 120 15.18 6.91 1.44
C LEU A 120 15.45 5.99 2.64
N LEU A 121 16.70 5.59 2.86
CA LEU A 121 17.12 4.85 4.04
C LEU A 121 16.95 5.68 5.32
N LEU A 122 17.30 6.96 5.29
CA LEU A 122 17.07 7.86 6.40
C LEU A 122 15.57 7.98 6.73
N LEU A 123 14.72 8.18 5.71
CA LEU A 123 13.27 8.34 5.89
C LEU A 123 12.60 7.04 6.38
N ILE A 124 13.01 5.87 5.88
CA ILE A 124 12.57 4.57 6.40
C ILE A 124 13.03 4.37 7.84
N LYS A 125 14.25 4.77 8.19
CA LYS A 125 14.76 4.65 9.56
C LYS A 125 13.95 5.50 10.53
N LEU A 126 13.50 6.69 10.09
CA LEU A 126 12.66 7.58 10.89
C LEU A 126 11.22 7.05 11.05
N ASP A 127 10.62 6.54 9.97
CA ASP A 127 9.32 5.87 10.01
C ASP A 127 9.29 4.68 9.06
N LYS A 128 9.51 3.48 9.62
CA LYS A 128 9.55 2.23 8.86
C LYS A 128 8.21 1.90 8.18
N ARG A 129 7.12 2.58 8.54
CA ARG A 129 5.77 2.37 8.01
C ARG A 129 5.32 3.53 7.11
N ASN A 130 6.21 4.45 6.74
CA ASN A 130 5.87 5.55 5.84
C ASN A 130 5.52 5.01 4.45
N LEU A 131 4.22 4.84 4.20
CA LEU A 131 3.69 4.29 2.95
C LEU A 131 4.06 5.13 1.72
N HIS A 132 4.21 6.44 1.87
CA HIS A 132 4.60 7.31 0.76
C HIS A 132 6.04 7.05 0.34
N CYS A 133 6.95 6.89 1.31
CA CYS A 133 8.34 6.51 1.06
C CYS A 133 8.44 5.14 0.40
N TRP A 134 7.70 4.14 0.90
CA TRP A 134 7.65 2.81 0.30
C TRP A 134 7.10 2.82 -1.14
N ASN A 135 6.02 3.55 -1.38
CA ASN A 135 5.47 3.74 -2.73
C ASN A 135 6.47 4.43 -3.66
N TYR A 136 7.23 5.40 -3.15
CA TYR A 136 8.25 6.10 -3.91
C TYR A 136 9.40 5.18 -4.30
N ILE A 137 9.91 4.37 -3.36
CA ILE A 137 10.94 3.36 -3.61
C ILE A 137 10.45 2.37 -4.68
N ASN A 138 9.25 1.82 -4.52
CA ASN A 138 8.67 0.84 -5.44
C ASN A 138 8.48 1.39 -6.86
N LYS A 139 8.33 2.71 -7.02
CA LYS A 139 8.27 3.36 -8.35
C LYS A 139 9.65 3.57 -8.98
N LEU A 140 10.69 3.74 -8.18
CA LEU A 140 12.04 4.05 -8.67
C LEU A 140 12.93 2.83 -8.84
N TYR A 141 12.78 1.82 -7.99
CA TYR A 141 13.67 0.67 -7.90
C TYR A 141 12.93 -0.62 -8.19
N SER A 142 13.58 -1.52 -8.92
CA SER A 142 13.07 -2.86 -9.21
C SER A 142 13.37 -3.88 -8.11
N ASN A 143 14.29 -3.56 -7.18
CA ASN A 143 14.62 -4.38 -6.02
C ASN A 143 14.82 -3.50 -4.77
N PHE A 144 14.86 -4.17 -3.62
CA PHE A 144 14.90 -3.53 -2.30
C PHE A 144 16.18 -3.90 -1.52
N ASP A 145 17.22 -4.39 -2.20
CA ASP A 145 18.42 -4.96 -1.54
C ASP A 145 19.21 -3.95 -0.70
N PHE A 146 19.06 -2.66 -0.99
CA PHE A 146 19.69 -1.59 -0.22
C PHE A 146 18.99 -1.32 1.12
N ILE A 147 17.76 -1.81 1.30
CA ILE A 147 16.99 -1.66 2.53
C ILE A 147 17.33 -2.83 3.46
N PRO A 148 17.68 -2.57 4.73
CA PRO A 148 17.90 -3.64 5.70
C PRO A 148 16.66 -4.53 5.83
N LYS A 149 16.89 -5.85 5.76
CA LYS A 149 15.83 -6.85 5.91
C LYS A 149 15.12 -6.70 7.26
N ASP A 150 13.79 -6.62 7.25
CA ASP A 150 12.99 -6.44 8.47
C ASP A 150 11.72 -7.31 8.41
N VAL A 151 11.80 -8.52 8.95
CA VAL A 151 10.65 -9.45 9.03
C VAL A 151 9.57 -8.97 10.00
N SER A 152 9.89 -8.06 10.93
CA SER A 152 8.94 -7.55 11.91
C SER A 152 8.05 -6.42 11.36
N ASN A 153 8.41 -5.87 10.20
CA ASN A 153 7.74 -4.75 9.59
C ASN A 153 6.87 -5.19 8.40
N TYR A 154 5.56 -5.00 8.51
CA TYR A 154 4.62 -5.34 7.44
C TYR A 154 4.91 -4.61 6.13
N SER A 155 5.30 -3.34 6.16
CA SER A 155 5.62 -2.60 4.93
C SER A 155 6.81 -3.24 4.21
N TYR A 156 7.88 -3.58 4.92
CA TYR A 156 8.99 -4.33 4.34
C TYR A 156 8.51 -5.65 3.71
N LEU A 157 7.78 -6.48 4.47
CA LEU A 157 7.25 -7.75 3.97
C LEU A 157 6.38 -7.58 2.72
N HIS A 158 5.52 -6.55 2.72
CA HIS A 158 4.58 -6.25 1.64
C HIS A 158 5.27 -5.86 0.33
N TYR A 159 6.33 -5.04 0.40
CA TYR A 159 7.03 -4.48 -0.75
C TYR A 159 8.24 -5.32 -1.18
N ALA A 160 9.17 -5.59 -0.26
CA ALA A 160 10.41 -6.28 -0.59
C ALA A 160 10.20 -7.78 -0.85
N ARG A 161 9.18 -8.37 -0.22
CA ARG A 161 8.89 -9.82 -0.28
C ARG A 161 10.14 -10.65 0.10
N GLY A 162 10.16 -11.93 -0.26
CA GLY A 162 11.34 -12.80 -0.11
C GLY A 162 11.44 -13.57 1.21
N PHE A 163 10.42 -13.50 2.06
CA PHE A 163 10.31 -14.34 3.25
C PHE A 163 9.12 -15.29 3.12
N ALA A 164 9.29 -16.54 3.55
CA ALA A 164 8.19 -17.47 3.64
C ALA A 164 7.19 -16.96 4.71
N PRO A 165 5.90 -16.79 4.39
CA PRO A 165 4.96 -16.13 5.28
C PRO A 165 4.71 -16.90 6.57
N LEU A 166 4.65 -18.24 6.52
CA LEU A 166 4.55 -19.08 7.70
C LEU A 166 5.78 -18.93 8.61
N SER A 167 7.00 -18.91 8.05
CA SER A 167 8.21 -18.69 8.84
C SER A 167 8.23 -17.32 9.51
N CYS A 168 7.64 -16.30 8.88
CA CYS A 168 7.43 -15.00 9.52
C CYS A 168 6.53 -15.16 10.75
N ILE A 169 5.35 -15.77 10.59
CA ILE A 169 4.41 -16.01 11.70
C ILE A 169 5.10 -16.73 12.87
N PHE A 170 5.87 -17.79 12.62
CA PHE A 170 6.60 -18.51 13.67
C PHE A 170 7.69 -17.67 14.37
N THR A 171 8.12 -16.55 13.78
CA THR A 171 9.05 -15.63 14.44
C THR A 171 8.36 -14.80 15.51
N ASP A 172 7.11 -14.38 15.28
CA ASP A 172 6.28 -13.69 16.26
C ASP A 172 4.78 -13.92 15.98
N LEU A 173 4.19 -14.85 16.72
CA LEU A 173 2.78 -15.23 16.60
C LEU A 173 1.82 -14.08 16.91
N LYS A 174 2.26 -13.03 17.61
CA LYS A 174 1.44 -11.89 18.01
C LYS A 174 1.59 -10.70 17.07
N ASN A 175 2.54 -10.76 16.12
CA ASN A 175 2.71 -9.70 15.14
C ASN A 175 1.62 -9.78 14.07
N GLN A 176 0.59 -8.94 14.23
CA GLN A 176 -0.51 -8.78 13.30
C GLN A 176 -0.04 -8.62 11.84
N GLY A 177 1.05 -7.86 11.60
CA GLY A 177 1.57 -7.61 10.27
C GLY A 177 1.99 -8.88 9.52
N MET A 178 2.61 -9.84 10.21
CA MET A 178 3.02 -11.11 9.60
C MET A 178 1.82 -11.95 9.15
N TRP A 179 0.73 -11.90 9.91
CA TRP A 179 -0.53 -12.55 9.54
C TRP A 179 -1.21 -11.90 8.35
N PHE A 180 -1.21 -10.56 8.25
CA PHE A 180 -1.69 -9.88 7.05
C PHE A 180 -0.80 -10.17 5.84
N TYR A 181 0.50 -10.33 6.03
CA TYR A 181 1.40 -10.74 4.96
C TYR A 181 1.09 -12.15 4.46
N TYR A 182 0.89 -13.10 5.37
CA TYR A 182 0.42 -14.45 5.04
C TYR A 182 -0.90 -14.41 4.28
N ALA A 183 -1.90 -13.69 4.79
CA ALA A 183 -3.20 -13.58 4.16
C ALA A 183 -3.08 -13.02 2.74
N LYS A 184 -2.35 -11.91 2.55
CA LYS A 184 -2.12 -11.32 1.24
C LYS A 184 -1.53 -12.32 0.25
N LEU A 185 -0.46 -13.03 0.63
CA LEU A 185 0.20 -13.98 -0.27
C LEU A 185 -0.68 -15.19 -0.58
N ARG A 186 -1.44 -15.68 0.40
CA ARG A 186 -2.43 -16.74 0.20
C ARG A 186 -3.52 -16.30 -0.79
N GLU A 187 -4.02 -15.08 -0.66
CA GLU A 187 -5.01 -14.53 -1.60
C GLU A 187 -4.44 -14.40 -3.02
N GLU A 188 -3.19 -13.95 -3.16
CA GLU A 188 -2.49 -13.93 -4.45
C GLU A 188 -2.38 -15.34 -5.05
N GLU A 189 -2.01 -16.36 -4.25
CA GLU A 189 -1.92 -17.76 -4.67
C GLU A 189 -3.29 -18.30 -5.12
N LEU A 190 -4.36 -18.05 -4.36
CA LEU A 190 -5.71 -18.47 -4.71
C LEU A 190 -6.18 -17.84 -6.03
N LEU A 191 -5.80 -16.58 -6.29
CA LEU A 191 -6.11 -15.85 -7.51
C LEU A 191 -5.17 -16.16 -8.69
N GLU A 192 -4.11 -16.95 -8.50
CA GLU A 192 -3.38 -17.52 -9.65
C GLU A 192 -4.33 -18.36 -10.52
N LYS A 193 -5.33 -18.97 -9.87
CA LYS A 193 -6.53 -19.48 -10.51
C LYS A 193 -7.42 -18.27 -10.84
N GLU A 194 -7.78 -18.04 -12.11
CA GLU A 194 -8.84 -17.14 -12.65
C GLU A 194 -9.97 -16.74 -11.65
N PHE A 195 -10.37 -17.61 -10.74
CA PHE A 195 -11.31 -17.43 -9.64
C PHE A 195 -11.13 -18.53 -8.58
N TYR A 196 -11.70 -18.32 -7.40
CA TYR A 196 -11.91 -19.35 -6.38
C TYR A 196 -13.24 -19.10 -5.67
N ILE A 197 -13.71 -20.07 -4.89
CA ILE A 197 -15.00 -19.99 -4.19
C ILE A 197 -14.76 -20.13 -2.69
N ARG A 198 -15.28 -19.19 -1.90
CA ARG A 198 -15.46 -19.35 -0.45
C ARG A 198 -16.89 -19.74 -0.17
N LYS A 199 -17.10 -20.85 0.52
CA LYS A 199 -18.43 -21.33 0.91
C LYS A 199 -18.61 -21.12 2.39
N TYR A 200 -19.41 -20.12 2.77
CA TYR A 200 -19.78 -19.82 4.16
C TYR A 200 -20.98 -20.67 4.60
N LYS A 201 -21.47 -20.45 5.82
CA LYS A 201 -22.61 -21.16 6.40
C LYS A 201 -23.92 -20.94 5.63
N GLU A 202 -24.15 -19.75 5.10
CA GLU A 202 -25.45 -19.35 4.49
C GLU A 202 -25.30 -18.86 3.05
N GLU A 203 -24.06 -18.64 2.60
CA GLU A 203 -23.75 -18.07 1.30
C GLU A 203 -22.45 -18.63 0.72
N ILE A 204 -22.24 -18.36 -0.57
CA ILE A 204 -20.99 -18.61 -1.26
C ILE A 204 -20.53 -17.30 -1.91
N CYS A 205 -19.23 -17.06 -1.90
CA CYS A 205 -18.59 -15.96 -2.61
C CYS A 205 -17.68 -16.54 -3.69
N VAL A 206 -18.00 -16.23 -4.95
CA VAL A 206 -17.12 -16.50 -6.09
C VAL A 206 -16.27 -15.26 -6.31
N ILE A 207 -14.95 -15.41 -6.23
CA ILE A 207 -14.00 -14.31 -6.27
C ILE A 207 -13.12 -14.50 -7.49
N PHE A 208 -13.13 -13.51 -8.38
CA PHE A 208 -12.43 -13.54 -9.65
C PHE A 208 -11.14 -12.73 -9.59
N ARG A 209 -10.13 -13.18 -10.34
CA ARG A 209 -8.85 -12.49 -10.51
C ARG A 209 -9.00 -11.15 -11.20
N GLU A 210 -9.81 -11.13 -12.25
CA GLU A 210 -10.12 -9.94 -13.05
C GLU A 210 -11.63 -9.71 -13.05
N PRO A 211 -12.12 -8.50 -13.36
CA PRO A 211 -13.55 -8.25 -13.48
C PRO A 211 -14.19 -9.24 -14.45
N PHE A 212 -15.06 -10.11 -13.92
CA PHE A 212 -15.75 -11.13 -14.70
C PHE A 212 -16.99 -10.54 -15.37
N GLU A 213 -17.05 -10.70 -16.69
CA GLU A 213 -18.23 -10.39 -17.51
C GLU A 213 -18.63 -11.66 -18.27
N GLY A 214 -19.82 -12.19 -18.00
CA GLY A 214 -20.23 -13.47 -18.55
C GLY A 214 -21.41 -14.12 -17.87
N SER A 215 -21.58 -15.42 -18.12
CA SER A 215 -22.58 -16.25 -17.46
C SER A 215 -21.91 -17.17 -16.44
N LEU A 216 -22.39 -17.12 -15.19
CA LEU A 216 -22.06 -18.09 -14.17
C LEU A 216 -23.30 -18.93 -13.90
N LYS A 217 -23.21 -20.25 -14.07
CA LYS A 217 -24.28 -21.17 -13.70
C LYS A 217 -23.79 -22.12 -12.62
N MET A 218 -24.52 -22.14 -11.51
CA MET A 218 -24.31 -23.06 -10.39
C MET A 218 -25.64 -23.74 -10.11
N GLN A 219 -25.70 -25.05 -10.35
CA GLN A 219 -26.95 -25.83 -10.38
C GLN A 219 -27.96 -25.21 -11.37
N ASP A 220 -29.14 -24.80 -10.89
CA ASP A 220 -30.25 -24.23 -11.67
C ASP A 220 -30.25 -22.70 -11.72
N LYS A 221 -29.30 -22.04 -11.03
CA LYS A 221 -29.22 -20.58 -11.02
C LYS A 221 -28.20 -20.11 -12.03
N THR A 222 -28.62 -19.18 -12.89
CA THR A 222 -27.76 -18.46 -13.82
C THR A 222 -27.63 -17.02 -13.35
N PHE A 223 -26.40 -16.54 -13.26
CA PHE A 223 -26.06 -15.17 -12.91
C PHE A 223 -25.40 -14.54 -14.13
N SER A 224 -25.86 -13.36 -14.53
CA SER A 224 -25.30 -12.63 -15.67
C SER A 224 -25.35 -11.12 -15.47
N ASN A 225 -24.44 -10.47 -16.21
CA ASN A 225 -24.33 -9.05 -16.48
C ASN A 225 -23.83 -8.12 -15.35
N MET A 226 -22.93 -7.25 -15.79
CA MET A 226 -22.01 -6.34 -15.09
C MET A 226 -20.65 -6.96 -14.72
N PRO A 227 -19.53 -6.27 -15.03
CA PRO A 227 -18.20 -6.68 -14.59
C PRO A 227 -18.11 -6.71 -13.06
N ILE A 228 -17.83 -7.88 -12.48
CA ILE A 228 -17.74 -8.08 -11.03
C ILE A 228 -16.46 -8.80 -10.63
N LEU A 229 -15.87 -8.41 -9.49
CA LEU A 229 -14.73 -9.11 -8.88
C LEU A 229 -15.16 -10.15 -7.85
N CYS A 230 -16.36 -9.98 -7.28
CA CYS A 230 -16.91 -10.86 -6.27
C CYS A 230 -18.41 -11.00 -6.48
N LEU A 231 -18.90 -12.23 -6.45
CA LEU A 231 -20.32 -12.56 -6.51
C LEU A 231 -20.72 -13.34 -5.27
N THR A 232 -21.64 -12.79 -4.48
CA THR A 232 -22.21 -13.44 -3.31
C THR A 232 -23.56 -14.04 -3.65
N LEU A 233 -23.73 -15.34 -3.36
CA LEU A 233 -24.92 -16.11 -3.69
C LEU A 233 -25.42 -16.88 -2.47
N PRO A 234 -26.74 -17.17 -2.36
CA PRO A 234 -27.24 -18.07 -1.33
C PRO A 234 -26.57 -19.45 -1.42
N LEU A 235 -26.37 -20.10 -0.29
CA LEU A 235 -25.75 -21.42 -0.22
C LEU A 235 -26.41 -22.41 -1.19
N CYS A 236 -25.57 -23.10 -1.96
CA CYS A 236 -25.98 -24.20 -2.81
C CYS A 236 -24.93 -25.33 -2.76
N ASN A 237 -25.35 -26.55 -3.07
CA ASN A 237 -24.42 -27.68 -3.17
C ASN A 237 -23.82 -27.72 -4.58
N PHE A 238 -22.52 -27.56 -4.71
CA PHE A 238 -21.87 -27.58 -6.02
C PHE A 238 -20.70 -28.54 -6.03
N GLU A 239 -20.65 -29.40 -7.05
CA GLU A 239 -19.44 -30.13 -7.44
C GLU A 239 -18.80 -29.52 -8.70
N HIS A 240 -19.66 -28.89 -9.52
CA HIS A 240 -19.30 -28.28 -10.79
C HIS A 240 -19.83 -26.86 -10.86
N VAL A 241 -19.06 -25.99 -11.51
CA VAL A 241 -19.42 -24.59 -11.78
C VAL A 241 -19.28 -24.35 -13.27
N PHE A 242 -20.29 -23.74 -13.87
CA PHE A 242 -20.28 -23.39 -15.29
C PHE A 242 -19.92 -21.91 -15.40
N VAL A 243 -18.79 -21.60 -16.05
CA VAL A 243 -18.38 -20.22 -16.33
C VAL A 243 -18.24 -20.08 -17.84
N ASN A 244 -19.04 -19.20 -18.46
CA ASN A 244 -19.05 -19.01 -19.92
C ASN A 244 -19.11 -20.34 -20.69
N ASP A 245 -20.07 -21.19 -20.30
CA ASP A 245 -20.32 -22.52 -20.86
C ASP A 245 -19.20 -23.57 -20.65
N LYS A 246 -18.13 -23.23 -19.93
CA LYS A 246 -17.10 -24.19 -19.50
C LYS A 246 -17.43 -24.78 -18.14
N ILE A 247 -17.22 -26.09 -17.98
CA ILE A 247 -17.45 -26.81 -16.73
C ILE A 247 -16.15 -26.90 -15.94
N PHE A 248 -16.18 -26.40 -14.71
CA PHE A 248 -15.09 -26.48 -13.76
C PHE A 248 -15.45 -27.46 -12.65
N LYS A 249 -14.56 -28.40 -12.34
CA LYS A 249 -14.72 -29.32 -11.21
C LYS A 249 -14.01 -28.74 -10.00
N MET A 250 -14.78 -28.43 -8.96
CA MET A 250 -14.22 -27.79 -7.77
C MET A 250 -13.45 -28.78 -6.90
N LYS A 251 -12.32 -28.35 -6.35
CA LYS A 251 -11.52 -29.10 -5.38
C LYS A 251 -11.38 -28.30 -4.10
N LYS A 252 -11.58 -28.96 -2.95
CA LYS A 252 -11.34 -28.34 -1.65
C LYS A 252 -9.86 -27.98 -1.54
N PHE A 253 -9.59 -26.72 -1.19
CA PHE A 253 -8.25 -26.23 -0.95
C PHE A 253 -7.82 -26.63 0.46
N MET A 254 -6.78 -27.46 0.55
CA MET A 254 -6.26 -28.00 1.81
C MET A 254 -4.81 -27.55 1.93
N HIS A 255 -4.58 -26.34 2.43
CA HIS A 255 -3.23 -25.78 2.58
C HIS A 255 -2.97 -25.44 4.05
N ASN A 256 -1.79 -25.84 4.54
CA ASN A 256 -1.24 -25.46 5.85
C ASN A 256 -1.94 -25.96 7.13
N GLU A 257 -2.90 -26.89 7.07
CA GLU A 257 -3.60 -27.40 8.28
C GLU A 257 -2.66 -27.86 9.40
N LYS A 258 -1.54 -28.52 9.02
CA LYS A 258 -0.52 -28.97 9.98
C LYS A 258 0.10 -27.80 10.75
N TYR A 259 0.44 -26.71 10.05
CA TYR A 259 1.09 -25.56 10.68
C TYR A 259 0.15 -24.81 11.61
N PHE A 260 -1.14 -24.71 11.29
CA PHE A 260 -2.11 -24.07 12.16
C PHE A 260 -2.33 -24.83 13.47
N LYS A 261 -2.28 -26.16 13.44
CA LYS A 261 -2.27 -27.00 14.65
C LYS A 261 -1.00 -26.78 15.47
N GLU A 262 0.17 -26.77 14.83
CA GLU A 262 1.43 -26.47 15.52
C GLU A 262 1.41 -25.08 16.18
N ILE A 263 0.84 -24.06 15.51
CA ILE A 263 0.69 -22.72 16.10
C ILE A 263 -0.28 -22.73 17.29
N GLU A 264 -1.37 -23.48 17.21
CA GLU A 264 -2.33 -23.63 18.31
C GLU A 264 -1.70 -24.32 19.52
N GLU A 265 -0.84 -25.33 19.29
CA GLU A 265 -0.05 -25.98 20.34
C GLU A 265 0.97 -25.02 20.99
N LEU A 266 1.54 -24.08 20.22
CA LEU A 266 2.50 -23.09 20.72
C LEU A 266 1.85 -21.92 21.47
N GLU A 267 0.69 -21.44 21.00
CA GLU A 267 -0.03 -20.31 21.56
C GLU A 267 -1.54 -20.48 21.33
N GLU A 268 -2.17 -21.23 22.25
CA GLU A 268 -3.61 -21.57 22.25
C GLU A 268 -4.52 -20.33 22.13
N ASN A 269 -4.06 -19.18 22.64
CA ASN A 269 -4.80 -17.93 22.64
C ASN A 269 -4.42 -16.98 21.50
N CYS A 270 -3.69 -17.45 20.48
CA CYS A 270 -3.37 -16.64 19.31
C CYS A 270 -4.65 -16.32 18.52
N ILE A 271 -5.17 -15.11 18.71
CA ILE A 271 -6.38 -14.64 18.02
C ILE A 271 -6.21 -14.65 16.51
N PHE A 272 -5.02 -14.34 16.01
CA PHE A 272 -4.73 -14.36 14.58
C PHE A 272 -4.70 -15.77 14.02
N ASN A 273 -4.18 -16.75 14.76
CA ASN A 273 -4.31 -18.15 14.39
C ASN A 273 -5.79 -18.50 14.24
N LYS A 274 -6.63 -18.13 15.20
CA LYS A 274 -8.08 -18.39 15.14
C LYS A 274 -8.78 -17.69 13.95
N ILE A 275 -8.36 -16.46 13.62
CA ILE A 275 -8.89 -15.68 12.49
C ILE A 275 -8.41 -16.23 11.13
N PHE A 276 -7.14 -16.58 11.00
CA PHE A 276 -6.56 -16.99 9.70
C PHE A 276 -6.63 -18.50 9.46
N ASN A 277 -6.87 -19.29 10.52
CA ASN A 277 -7.24 -20.71 10.49
C ASN A 277 -8.77 -20.92 10.30
N LEU A 278 -9.51 -19.90 9.84
CA LEU A 278 -10.97 -19.98 9.62
C LEU A 278 -11.41 -21.03 8.58
N ASP A 279 -10.47 -21.72 7.94
CA ASP A 279 -10.71 -22.89 7.09
C ASP A 279 -11.04 -24.16 7.91
N LEU A 280 -10.93 -24.13 9.25
CA LEU A 280 -11.17 -25.28 10.13
C LEU A 280 -12.03 -24.91 11.36
N LYS A 281 -13.28 -25.35 11.34
CA LYS A 281 -14.21 -25.59 12.48
C LYS A 281 -14.17 -24.61 13.68
N TRP A 282 -15.24 -23.82 13.81
CA TRP A 282 -15.60 -23.17 15.09
C TRP A 282 -16.67 -23.94 15.88
N GLU A 283 -16.29 -24.56 16.99
CA GLU A 283 -17.12 -24.58 18.20
C GLU A 283 -16.21 -24.14 19.34
N LEU A 284 -16.18 -22.83 19.61
CA LEU A 284 -15.49 -22.30 20.78
C LEU A 284 -16.50 -21.52 21.62
N GLU A 285 -16.86 -22.09 22.77
CA GLU A 285 -17.54 -21.37 23.84
C GLU A 285 -16.53 -20.45 24.56
N SER A 286 -16.25 -19.28 23.99
CA SER A 286 -15.45 -18.30 24.72
C SER A 286 -16.32 -17.60 25.76
N LYS A 287 -16.17 -17.95 27.04
CA LYS A 287 -16.55 -17.06 28.14
C LYS A 287 -15.54 -15.91 28.21
N GLY A 288 -15.96 -14.69 27.87
CA GLY A 288 -15.29 -13.47 28.33
C GLY A 288 -14.60 -12.57 27.30
N ASN A 289 -14.71 -12.81 25.99
CA ASN A 289 -14.13 -11.91 24.98
C ASN A 289 -15.21 -11.38 24.01
N LYS A 290 -15.80 -10.23 24.33
CA LYS A 290 -16.91 -9.60 23.57
C LYS A 290 -16.60 -9.37 22.09
N TYR A 291 -15.32 -9.26 21.70
CA TYR A 291 -14.92 -9.03 20.30
C TYR A 291 -15.19 -10.26 19.40
N LEU A 292 -15.22 -11.47 19.97
CA LEU A 292 -15.38 -12.72 19.21
C LEU A 292 -16.83 -13.23 19.17
N GLU A 293 -17.74 -12.64 19.94
CA GLU A 293 -19.16 -13.05 19.98
C GLU A 293 -19.87 -12.86 18.63
N ASN A 294 -19.38 -11.93 17.80
CA ASN A 294 -19.90 -11.68 16.45
C ASN A 294 -19.27 -12.58 15.35
N ILE A 295 -18.18 -13.30 15.63
CA ILE A 295 -17.40 -14.06 14.62
C ILE A 295 -17.82 -15.54 14.53
N LYS A 296 -18.67 -16.01 15.45
CA LYS A 296 -19.04 -17.43 15.62
C LYS A 296 -19.72 -18.10 14.40
N ASN A 297 -20.18 -17.35 13.40
CA ASN A 297 -20.97 -17.89 12.28
C ASN A 297 -20.20 -18.13 10.98
N ASP A 298 -18.95 -17.69 10.86
CA ASP A 298 -18.24 -17.64 9.57
C ASP A 298 -17.30 -18.83 9.34
N LYS A 299 -17.78 -20.07 9.56
CA LYS A 299 -17.08 -21.22 8.99
C LYS A 299 -17.19 -21.12 7.48
N TYR A 300 -16.06 -21.15 6.78
CA TYR A 300 -16.08 -21.27 5.34
C TYR A 300 -15.08 -22.29 4.81
N GLU A 301 -15.41 -22.88 3.65
CA GLU A 301 -14.54 -23.78 2.91
C GLU A 301 -14.07 -23.08 1.64
N ILE A 302 -12.78 -23.20 1.32
CA ILE A 302 -12.23 -22.68 0.06
C ILE A 302 -12.19 -23.79 -0.98
N TYR A 303 -12.67 -23.48 -2.17
CA TYR A 303 -12.57 -24.33 -3.34
C TYR A 303 -11.84 -23.61 -4.46
N ILE A 304 -10.88 -24.30 -5.06
CA ILE A 304 -10.19 -23.87 -6.27
C ILE A 304 -10.66 -24.71 -7.45
N TYR A 305 -10.55 -24.17 -8.66
CA TYR A 305 -10.84 -24.91 -9.89
C TYR A 305 -9.57 -25.53 -10.51
#